data_AF-A0A644VVN6-F1
#
_entry.id   AF-A0A644VVN6-F1
#
_cell.length_a   1.000
_cell.length_b   1.000
_cell.length_c   1.000
_cell.angle_alpha   90.00
_cell.angle_beta   90.00
_cell.angle_gamma   90.00
#
_symmetry.space_group_name_H-M   'P 1'
#
loop_
_entity.id
_entity.type
_entity.pdbx_description
1 polymer ?
#
loop_
_entity_poly.entity_id
_entity_poly.type
_entity_poly.pdbx_seq_one_letter_code
_entity_poly.pdbx_strand_id
1 'polypeptide(L)'
;MIKRIISINLKANNESLRILILIFVGILITHLHYGLMEMDNNTLLMGDIIIETYGGLVTEYSIYNIFYFILWITPYIIVLNLINLSTIDRFRESTTLVLPRIKKKTKWFIAFNLTIIIRISIYFLVLFLSSLIVIWIKSGYRAFQNLPLYINSVTNINQYGISLYIILLNILTLVAIQFFLNNLYSIFSKSNEASAIGIIFYIAPIFYPKNTEFCKIFLINNGMIKRYEMFENGFKGLNFVSSLAFIIAFIIINFLIGLFIIKKQDIVDI
;
A
#
# COMPACT_ATOMS: atom_id res chain seq x y z
N MET A 1 27.40 -4.48 -6.10
CA MET A 1 26.59 -5.68 -6.44
C MET A 1 25.10 -5.43 -6.27
N ILE A 2 24.61 -5.06 -5.07
CA ILE A 2 23.18 -4.78 -4.81
C ILE A 2 22.60 -3.75 -5.79
N LYS A 3 23.24 -2.58 -5.95
CA LYS A 3 22.82 -1.54 -6.92
C LYS A 3 22.68 -2.06 -8.36
N ARG A 4 23.59 -2.95 -8.80
CA ARG A 4 23.57 -3.55 -10.14
C ARG A 4 22.41 -4.53 -10.30
N ILE A 5 22.13 -5.34 -9.27
CA ILE A 5 20.99 -6.27 -9.26
C ILE A 5 19.67 -5.49 -9.28
N ILE A 6 19.56 -4.42 -8.48
CA ILE A 6 18.39 -3.53 -8.50
C ILE A 6 18.20 -2.92 -9.89
N SER A 7 19.26 -2.36 -10.50
CA SER A 7 19.18 -1.77 -11.84
C SER A 7 18.71 -2.76 -12.91
N ILE A 8 19.17 -4.02 -12.84
CA ILE A 8 18.71 -5.09 -13.74
C ILE A 8 17.23 -5.41 -13.50
N ASN A 9 16.82 -5.56 -12.23
CA ASN A 9 15.44 -5.90 -11.87
C ASN A 9 14.45 -4.75 -12.16
N LEU A 10 14.93 -3.50 -12.18
CA LEU A 10 14.12 -2.33 -12.52
C LEU A 10 13.91 -2.15 -14.03
N LYS A 11 14.75 -2.76 -14.89
CA LYS A 11 14.52 -2.81 -16.35
C LYS A 11 13.35 -3.77 -16.67
N ALA A 12 12.13 -3.37 -16.38
CA ALA A 12 10.92 -4.10 -16.76
C ALA A 12 10.54 -3.84 -18.23
N ASN A 13 10.08 -4.90 -18.90
CA ASN A 13 9.37 -4.76 -20.17
C ASN A 13 7.99 -4.17 -19.86
N ASN A 14 7.49 -3.31 -20.77
CA ASN A 14 6.16 -2.71 -20.73
C ASN A 14 5.88 -1.80 -19.51
N GLU A 15 6.92 -1.23 -18.89
CA GLU A 15 6.74 -0.34 -17.73
C GLU A 15 5.90 0.91 -18.08
N SER A 16 6.05 1.44 -19.31
CA SER A 16 5.22 2.54 -19.83
C SER A 16 3.73 2.19 -19.85
N LEU A 17 3.37 1.00 -20.32
CA LEU A 17 1.99 0.51 -20.33
C LEU A 17 1.43 0.39 -18.90
N ARG A 18 2.24 -0.10 -17.95
CA ARG A 18 1.82 -0.22 -16.54
C ARG A 18 1.59 1.13 -15.89
N ILE A 19 2.47 2.09 -16.14
CA ILE A 19 2.29 3.49 -15.69
C ILE A 19 1.01 4.06 -16.29
N LEU A 20 0.74 3.83 -17.57
CA LEU A 20 -0.49 4.29 -18.23
C LEU A 20 -1.75 3.70 -17.56
N ILE A 21 -1.76 2.40 -17.27
CA ILE A 21 -2.86 1.75 -16.54
C ILE A 21 -3.08 2.41 -15.18
N LEU A 22 -2.01 2.66 -14.42
CA LEU A 22 -2.09 3.34 -13.12
C LEU A 22 -2.65 4.76 -13.23
N ILE A 23 -2.32 5.48 -14.31
CA ILE A 23 -2.88 6.81 -14.55
C ILE A 23 -4.40 6.73 -14.72
N PHE A 24 -4.88 5.85 -15.58
CA PHE A 24 -6.33 5.67 -15.79
C PHE A 24 -7.05 5.25 -14.51
N VAL A 25 -6.46 4.33 -13.74
CA VAL A 25 -6.99 3.86 -12.47
C VAL A 25 -7.08 5.00 -11.45
N GLY A 26 -6.01 5.79 -11.31
CA GLY A 26 -5.98 6.93 -10.38
C GLY A 26 -7.03 7.98 -10.73
N ILE A 27 -7.19 8.29 -12.02
CA ILE A 27 -8.24 9.19 -12.49
C ILE A 27 -9.62 8.63 -12.16
N LEU A 28 -9.88 7.37 -12.50
CA LEU A 28 -11.19 6.73 -12.32
C LEU A 28 -11.59 6.69 -10.84
N ILE A 29 -10.72 6.19 -9.98
CA ILE A 29 -11.04 6.01 -8.54
C ILE A 29 -11.26 7.36 -7.87
N THR A 30 -10.44 8.37 -8.19
CA THR A 30 -10.61 9.72 -7.64
C THR A 30 -11.92 10.33 -8.13
N HIS A 31 -12.26 10.16 -9.42
CA HIS A 31 -13.52 10.66 -9.96
C HIS A 31 -14.75 10.01 -9.32
N LEU A 32 -14.71 8.70 -9.08
CA LEU A 32 -15.78 7.95 -8.43
C LEU A 32 -15.95 8.35 -6.97
N HIS A 33 -14.86 8.52 -6.21
CA HIS A 33 -14.94 9.04 -4.83
C HIS A 33 -15.52 10.46 -4.81
N TYR A 34 -15.14 11.33 -5.74
CA TYR A 34 -15.77 12.64 -5.89
C TYR A 34 -17.28 12.56 -6.11
N GLY A 35 -17.75 11.60 -6.93
CA GLY A 35 -19.18 11.41 -7.17
C GLY A 35 -19.95 10.88 -5.96
N LEU A 36 -19.25 10.28 -4.99
CA LEU A 36 -19.82 9.78 -3.74
C LEU A 36 -19.75 10.80 -2.59
N MET A 37 -19.00 11.89 -2.76
CA MET A 37 -19.01 13.01 -1.81
C MET A 37 -20.25 13.87 -2.10
N GLU A 38 -21.29 13.75 -1.28
CA GLU A 38 -22.52 14.56 -1.37
C GLU A 38 -22.30 16.02 -0.91
N MET A 39 -21.20 16.66 -1.34
CA MET A 39 -20.79 18.00 -0.93
C MET A 39 -20.53 18.91 -2.12
N ASP A 40 -20.76 20.20 -1.92
CA ASP A 40 -20.58 21.21 -2.96
C ASP A 40 -19.10 21.26 -3.38
N ASN A 41 -18.82 21.01 -4.67
CA ASN A 41 -17.47 20.76 -5.20
C ASN A 41 -16.47 21.92 -4.95
N ASN A 42 -17.00 23.11 -4.64
CA ASN A 42 -16.25 24.34 -4.47
C ASN A 42 -15.62 24.52 -3.08
N THR A 43 -15.96 23.67 -2.10
CA THR A 43 -15.41 23.76 -0.73
C THR A 43 -14.43 22.63 -0.39
N LEU A 44 -14.34 21.60 -1.23
CA LEU A 44 -13.47 20.45 -0.98
C LEU A 44 -12.01 20.77 -1.27
N LEU A 45 -11.15 20.42 -0.33
CA LEU A 45 -9.71 20.64 -0.42
C LEU A 45 -8.98 19.35 -0.77
N MET A 46 -7.75 19.45 -1.30
CA MET A 46 -6.95 18.32 -1.75
C MET A 46 -6.83 17.27 -0.66
N GLY A 47 -6.56 17.69 0.58
CA GLY A 47 -6.45 16.75 1.69
C GLY A 47 -7.74 15.98 1.97
N ASP A 48 -8.92 16.61 1.83
CA ASP A 48 -10.22 15.95 2.02
C ASP A 48 -10.40 14.83 0.99
N ILE A 49 -10.10 15.15 -0.27
CA ILE A 49 -10.27 14.20 -1.38
C ILE A 49 -9.29 13.05 -1.28
N ILE A 50 -8.04 13.30 -0.89
CA ILE A 50 -7.04 12.25 -0.69
C ILE A 50 -7.36 11.40 0.54
N ILE A 51 -7.85 11.98 1.64
CA ILE A 51 -8.35 11.21 2.81
C ILE A 51 -9.46 10.27 2.38
N GLU A 52 -10.41 10.75 1.60
CA GLU A 52 -11.52 9.93 1.14
C GLU A 52 -11.08 8.83 0.17
N THR A 53 -10.21 9.18 -0.78
CA THR A 53 -9.79 8.26 -1.86
C THR A 53 -8.82 7.18 -1.36
N TYR A 54 -7.94 7.53 -0.41
CA TYR A 54 -6.79 6.70 -0.02
C TYR A 54 -6.65 6.49 1.50
N GLY A 55 -7.48 7.15 2.32
CA GLY A 55 -7.33 7.19 3.77
C GLY A 55 -8.07 6.09 4.53
N GLY A 56 -8.89 5.26 3.87
CA GLY A 56 -9.60 4.12 4.49
C GLY A 56 -11.13 4.18 4.37
N LEU A 57 -11.83 3.31 5.10
CA LEU A 57 -13.30 3.25 5.19
C LEU A 57 -13.77 3.85 6.51
N VAL A 58 -14.92 4.53 6.55
CA VAL A 58 -15.43 5.15 7.79
C VAL A 58 -15.43 4.16 8.97
N THR A 59 -15.15 4.63 10.18
CA THR A 59 -15.12 3.84 11.43
C THR A 59 -16.39 2.98 11.61
N GLU A 60 -17.55 3.54 11.26
CA GLU A 60 -18.87 2.89 11.27
C GLU A 60 -19.17 2.01 10.04
N TYR A 61 -18.20 1.75 9.15
CA TYR A 61 -18.39 0.96 7.93
C TYR A 61 -19.15 -0.34 8.20
N SER A 62 -20.31 -0.49 7.58
CA SER A 62 -21.03 -1.76 7.51
C SER A 62 -20.77 -2.38 6.13
N ILE A 63 -20.79 -3.72 6.06
CA ILE A 63 -20.65 -4.46 4.79
C ILE A 63 -21.70 -4.05 3.74
N TYR A 64 -22.77 -3.35 4.13
CA TYR A 64 -23.80 -2.84 3.25
C TYR A 64 -23.34 -1.68 2.35
N ASN A 65 -22.19 -1.04 2.60
CA ASN A 65 -21.58 -0.02 1.72
C ASN A 65 -20.44 -0.59 0.84
N ILE A 66 -20.71 -1.73 0.19
CA ILE A 66 -19.72 -2.51 -0.57
C ILE A 66 -19.00 -1.71 -1.67
N PHE A 67 -19.65 -0.68 -2.23
CA PHE A 67 -19.06 0.18 -3.25
C PHE A 67 -17.85 0.98 -2.73
N TYR A 68 -17.94 1.57 -1.53
CA TYR A 68 -16.79 2.26 -0.92
C TYR A 68 -15.63 1.30 -0.65
N PHE A 69 -15.94 0.07 -0.25
CA PHE A 69 -14.92 -0.96 -0.06
C PHE A 69 -14.20 -1.32 -1.35
N ILE A 70 -14.96 -1.57 -2.42
CA ILE A 70 -14.41 -1.88 -3.74
C ILE A 70 -13.51 -0.74 -4.21
N LEU A 71 -13.96 0.51 -4.10
CA LEU A 71 -13.17 1.66 -4.52
C LEU A 71 -11.89 1.83 -3.69
N TRP A 72 -11.96 1.60 -2.38
CA TRP A 72 -10.81 1.69 -1.48
C TRP A 72 -9.77 0.58 -1.72
N ILE A 73 -10.19 -0.66 -1.97
CA ILE A 73 -9.27 -1.81 -2.14
C ILE A 73 -8.62 -1.83 -3.53
N THR A 74 -9.28 -1.25 -4.53
CA THR A 74 -8.85 -1.30 -5.93
C THR A 74 -7.41 -0.81 -6.17
N PRO A 75 -6.94 0.34 -5.62
CA PRO A 75 -5.56 0.78 -5.77
C PRO A 75 -4.55 -0.27 -5.28
N TYR A 76 -4.82 -0.91 -4.14
CA TYR A 76 -3.92 -1.90 -3.55
C TYR A 76 -3.86 -3.18 -4.39
N ILE A 77 -5.02 -3.70 -4.84
CA ILE A 77 -5.09 -4.90 -5.70
C ILE A 77 -4.34 -4.66 -7.01
N ILE A 78 -4.54 -3.51 -7.64
CA ILE A 78 -3.90 -3.19 -8.93
C ILE A 78 -2.39 -3.08 -8.75
N VAL A 79 -1.91 -2.37 -7.73
CA VAL A 79 -0.48 -2.25 -7.45
C VAL A 79 0.13 -3.63 -7.16
N LEU A 80 -0.51 -4.47 -6.35
CA LEU A 80 -0.06 -5.85 -6.08
C LEU A 80 0.03 -6.69 -7.36
N ASN A 81 -1.01 -6.65 -8.19
CA ASN A 81 -1.03 -7.40 -9.46
C ASN A 81 0.09 -6.94 -10.41
N LEU A 82 0.32 -5.64 -10.52
CA LEU A 82 1.41 -5.10 -11.34
C LEU A 82 2.79 -5.48 -10.78
N ILE A 83 2.97 -5.54 -9.45
CA ILE A 83 4.22 -6.01 -8.83
C ILE A 83 4.44 -7.50 -9.09
N ASN A 84 3.39 -8.32 -8.98
CA ASN A 84 3.45 -9.74 -9.29
C ASN A 84 3.94 -9.96 -10.73
N LEU A 85 3.26 -9.34 -11.71
CA LEU A 85 3.58 -9.45 -13.14
C LEU A 85 4.94 -8.84 -13.53
N SER A 86 5.39 -7.81 -12.80
CA SER A 86 6.62 -7.08 -13.14
C SER A 86 7.87 -7.64 -12.50
N THR A 87 7.75 -8.10 -11.25
CA THR A 87 8.89 -8.32 -10.36
C THR A 87 8.90 -9.73 -9.83
N ILE A 88 7.75 -10.29 -9.44
CA ILE A 88 7.69 -11.61 -8.80
C ILE A 88 7.74 -12.74 -9.82
N ASP A 89 7.04 -12.62 -10.95
CA ASP A 89 7.10 -13.66 -11.98
C ASP A 89 8.50 -13.73 -12.60
N ARG A 90 9.12 -12.57 -12.86
CA ARG A 90 10.54 -12.49 -13.22
C ARG A 90 11.47 -13.00 -12.14
N PHE A 91 11.11 -12.81 -10.87
CA PHE A 91 11.87 -13.40 -9.77
C PHE A 91 11.79 -14.91 -9.81
N ARG A 92 10.61 -15.52 -10.00
CA ARG A 92 10.47 -16.97 -10.13
C ARG A 92 11.26 -17.53 -11.31
N GLU A 93 11.24 -16.84 -12.45
CA GLU A 93 12.05 -17.20 -13.62
C GLU A 93 13.55 -17.03 -13.36
N SER A 94 13.95 -15.95 -12.70
CA SER A 94 15.36 -15.72 -12.37
C SER A 94 15.86 -16.55 -11.18
N THR A 95 15.01 -17.00 -10.25
CA THR A 95 15.42 -17.88 -9.16
C THR A 95 15.73 -19.26 -9.67
N THR A 96 14.87 -19.80 -10.52
CA THR A 96 15.07 -21.10 -11.17
C THR A 96 16.35 -21.10 -12.02
N LEU A 97 16.67 -19.99 -12.69
CA LEU A 97 17.85 -19.89 -13.57
C LEU A 97 19.14 -19.38 -12.91
N VAL A 98 19.05 -18.50 -11.92
CA VAL A 98 20.19 -17.70 -11.41
C VAL A 98 20.50 -18.01 -9.95
N LEU A 99 19.52 -18.37 -9.11
CA LEU A 99 19.74 -18.65 -7.67
C LEU A 99 20.80 -19.74 -7.41
N PRO A 100 20.90 -20.83 -8.21
CA PRO A 100 21.97 -21.83 -8.04
C PRO A 100 23.38 -21.27 -8.28
N ARG A 101 23.50 -20.16 -9.00
CA ARG A 101 24.79 -19.58 -9.44
C ARG A 101 25.26 -18.40 -8.58
N ILE A 102 24.43 -17.92 -7.64
CA ILE A 102 24.74 -16.73 -6.82
C ILE A 102 25.47 -17.16 -5.54
N LYS A 103 26.76 -16.81 -5.44
CA LYS A 103 27.60 -17.09 -4.24
C LYS A 103 27.13 -16.46 -2.92
N LYS A 104 26.21 -15.48 -2.95
CA LYS A 104 25.67 -14.80 -1.75
C LYS A 104 24.16 -14.55 -1.87
N LYS A 105 23.33 -15.57 -1.61
CA LYS A 105 21.85 -15.49 -1.73
C LYS A 105 21.24 -14.38 -0.87
N THR A 106 21.83 -14.10 0.30
CA THR A 106 21.43 -12.98 1.18
C THR A 106 21.49 -11.61 0.50
N LYS A 107 22.57 -11.28 -0.22
CA LYS A 107 22.70 -9.99 -0.94
C LYS A 107 21.68 -9.85 -2.05
N TRP A 108 21.30 -10.96 -2.67
CA TRP A 108 20.30 -10.99 -3.72
C TRP A 108 18.88 -10.82 -3.15
N PHE A 109 18.57 -11.45 -2.01
CA PHE A 109 17.29 -11.23 -1.31
C PHE A 109 17.09 -9.78 -0.90
N ILE A 110 18.14 -9.14 -0.35
CA ILE A 110 18.13 -7.72 0.00
C ILE A 110 17.84 -6.87 -1.24
N ALA A 111 18.53 -7.13 -2.35
CA ALA A 111 18.34 -6.39 -3.60
C ALA A 111 16.93 -6.59 -4.18
N PHE A 112 16.36 -7.79 -4.06
CA PHE A 112 15.02 -8.09 -4.51
C PHE A 112 13.95 -7.33 -3.71
N ASN A 113 14.00 -7.42 -2.39
CA ASN A 113 13.07 -6.69 -1.51
C ASN A 113 13.17 -5.17 -1.69
N LEU A 114 14.38 -4.63 -1.89
CA LEU A 114 14.56 -3.21 -2.24
C LEU A 114 13.91 -2.85 -3.57
N THR A 115 13.98 -3.72 -4.57
CA THR A 115 13.34 -3.49 -5.88
C THR A 115 11.82 -3.41 -5.73
N ILE A 116 11.23 -4.31 -4.91
CA ILE A 116 9.80 -4.30 -4.60
C ILE A 116 9.40 -2.97 -3.94
N ILE A 117 10.14 -2.53 -2.92
CA ILE A 117 9.87 -1.25 -2.24
C ILE A 117 9.87 -0.10 -3.26
N ILE A 118 10.91 -0.01 -4.11
CA ILE A 118 11.04 1.05 -5.10
C ILE A 118 9.84 1.06 -6.06
N ARG A 119 9.41 -0.10 -6.56
CA ARG A 119 8.27 -0.20 -7.49
C ARG A 119 6.94 0.15 -6.83
N ILE A 120 6.69 -0.32 -5.61
CA ILE A 120 5.51 0.08 -4.82
C ILE A 120 5.46 1.61 -4.72
N SER A 121 6.57 2.24 -4.33
CA SER A 121 6.65 3.68 -4.20
C SER A 121 6.37 4.41 -5.51
N ILE A 122 6.93 3.95 -6.64
CA ILE A 122 6.66 4.53 -7.96
C ILE A 122 5.17 4.41 -8.30
N TYR A 123 4.57 3.23 -8.12
CA TYR A 123 3.18 3.00 -8.51
C TYR A 123 2.19 3.81 -7.68
N PHE A 124 2.38 3.92 -6.36
CA PHE A 124 1.58 4.81 -5.53
C PHE A 124 1.79 6.29 -5.86
N LEU A 125 3.01 6.69 -6.20
CA LEU A 125 3.27 8.07 -6.63
C LEU A 125 2.52 8.40 -7.92
N VAL A 126 2.50 7.48 -8.90
CA VAL A 126 1.73 7.66 -10.14
C VAL A 126 0.23 7.77 -9.86
N LEU A 127 -0.34 6.91 -9.01
CA LEU A 127 -1.74 7.00 -8.60
C LEU A 127 -2.06 8.35 -7.95
N PHE A 128 -1.21 8.79 -7.02
CA PHE A 128 -1.37 10.07 -6.35
C PHE A 128 -1.33 11.26 -7.32
N LEU A 129 -0.30 11.34 -8.17
CA LEU A 129 -0.17 12.40 -9.18
C LEU A 129 -1.37 12.43 -10.13
N SER A 130 -1.88 11.27 -10.52
CA SER A 130 -3.07 11.16 -11.38
C SER A 130 -4.34 11.65 -10.67
N SER A 131 -4.41 11.48 -9.35
CA SER A 131 -5.51 12.00 -8.52
C SER A 131 -5.48 13.52 -8.46
N LEU A 132 -4.29 14.13 -8.35
CA LEU A 132 -4.13 15.58 -8.36
C LEU A 132 -4.66 16.24 -9.65
N ILE A 133 -4.53 15.55 -10.79
CA ILE A 133 -5.09 16.02 -12.07
C ILE A 133 -6.63 16.15 -11.97
N VAL A 134 -7.29 15.14 -11.40
CA VAL A 134 -8.76 15.17 -11.22
C VAL A 134 -9.16 16.28 -10.25
N ILE A 135 -8.44 16.42 -9.13
CA ILE A 135 -8.69 17.47 -8.14
C ILE A 135 -8.59 18.86 -8.77
N TRP A 136 -7.54 19.08 -9.58
CA TRP A 136 -7.37 20.33 -10.32
C TRP A 136 -8.51 20.60 -11.30
N ILE A 137 -8.93 19.59 -12.07
CA ILE A 137 -10.01 19.75 -13.06
C ILE A 137 -11.35 20.04 -12.38
N LYS A 138 -11.68 19.36 -11.27
CA LYS A 138 -12.99 19.48 -10.61
C LYS A 138 -13.11 20.66 -9.66
N SER A 139 -12.08 20.95 -8.87
CA SER A 139 -12.15 21.94 -7.77
C SER A 139 -11.20 23.13 -7.98
N GLY A 140 -10.38 23.11 -9.04
CA GLY A 140 -9.50 24.22 -9.42
C GLY A 140 -8.39 24.53 -8.41
N TYR A 141 -7.80 25.71 -8.51
CA TYR A 141 -6.66 26.11 -7.67
C TYR A 141 -7.01 26.19 -6.17
N ARG A 142 -8.28 26.43 -5.83
CA ARG A 142 -8.74 26.60 -4.45
C ARG A 142 -8.56 25.32 -3.63
N ALA A 143 -8.69 24.15 -4.26
CA ALA A 143 -8.46 22.87 -3.60
C ALA A 143 -7.03 22.71 -3.07
N PHE A 144 -6.06 23.46 -3.60
CA PHE A 144 -4.65 23.39 -3.19
C PHE A 144 -4.28 24.44 -2.15
N GLN A 145 -5.23 25.23 -1.68
CA GLN A 145 -4.99 26.17 -0.59
C GLN A 145 -4.86 25.40 0.73
N ASN A 146 -3.87 25.77 1.54
CA ASN A 146 -3.64 25.13 2.82
C ASN A 146 -4.61 25.68 3.88
N LEU A 147 -5.89 25.32 3.75
CA LEU A 147 -6.97 25.68 4.66
C LEU A 147 -7.31 24.50 5.59
N PRO A 148 -8.02 24.72 6.70
CA PRO A 148 -8.56 23.63 7.51
C PRO A 148 -9.40 22.69 6.65
N LEU A 149 -9.18 21.39 6.81
CA LEU A 149 -9.90 20.36 6.08
C LEU A 149 -11.35 20.26 6.54
N TYR A 150 -12.28 20.02 5.62
CA TYR A 150 -13.68 19.85 5.99
C TYR A 150 -13.88 18.57 6.83
N ILE A 151 -13.19 17.50 6.46
CA ILE A 151 -13.33 16.17 7.09
C ILE A 151 -12.65 16.12 8.47
N ASN A 152 -11.92 17.17 8.86
CA ASN A 152 -11.17 17.22 10.10
C ASN A 152 -11.37 18.56 10.83
N SER A 153 -12.04 18.54 11.97
CA SER A 153 -12.34 19.73 12.77
C SER A 153 -11.12 20.39 13.42
N VAL A 154 -9.93 19.79 13.29
CA VAL A 154 -8.70 20.33 13.87
C VAL A 154 -8.19 21.51 13.04
N THR A 155 -8.29 22.71 13.61
CA THR A 155 -7.71 23.93 13.08
C THR A 155 -6.18 23.84 13.07
N ASN A 156 -5.54 24.12 11.92
CA ASN A 156 -4.07 24.21 11.68
C ASN A 156 -3.30 22.97 11.23
N ILE A 157 -3.92 21.97 10.59
CA ILE A 157 -3.14 20.88 9.97
C ILE A 157 -2.82 21.17 8.51
N ASN A 158 -1.54 21.02 8.14
CA ASN A 158 -1.07 21.19 6.78
C ASN A 158 -1.58 20.04 5.87
N GLN A 159 -2.39 20.38 4.86
CA GLN A 159 -3.00 19.41 3.93
C GLN A 159 -1.98 18.61 3.12
N TYR A 160 -0.85 19.24 2.78
CA TYR A 160 0.23 18.58 2.06
C TYR A 160 0.91 17.54 2.94
N GLY A 161 1.06 17.83 4.23
CA GLY A 161 1.56 16.88 5.23
C GLY A 161 0.66 15.66 5.37
N ILE A 162 -0.66 15.89 5.43
CA ILE A 162 -1.67 14.81 5.47
C ILE A 162 -1.59 13.94 4.20
N SER A 163 -1.54 14.58 3.04
CA SER A 163 -1.52 13.86 1.76
C SER A 163 -0.28 13.00 1.62
N LEU A 164 0.90 13.55 1.95
CA LEU A 164 2.16 12.81 1.95
C LEU A 164 2.12 11.64 2.94
N TYR A 165 1.52 11.85 4.11
CA TYR A 165 1.36 10.80 5.10
C TYR A 165 0.52 9.62 4.59
N ILE A 166 -0.65 9.90 3.99
CA ILE A 166 -1.55 8.86 3.52
C ILE A 166 -0.86 7.98 2.48
N ILE A 167 -0.16 8.61 1.53
CA ILE A 167 0.64 7.90 0.52
C ILE A 167 1.71 7.03 1.19
N LEU A 168 2.45 7.59 2.14
CA LEU A 168 3.54 6.88 2.82
C LEU A 168 3.02 5.67 3.61
N LEU A 169 1.90 5.81 4.33
CA LEU A 169 1.33 4.68 5.06
C LEU A 169 0.82 3.59 4.10
N ASN A 170 0.26 3.96 2.96
CA ASN A 170 -0.21 3.01 1.95
C ASN A 170 0.96 2.25 1.29
N ILE A 171 2.06 2.94 1.01
CA ILE A 171 3.32 2.31 0.57
C ILE A 171 3.81 1.31 1.62
N LEU A 172 3.92 1.73 2.88
CA LEU A 172 4.43 0.87 3.96
C LEU A 172 3.53 -0.35 4.20
N THR A 173 2.21 -0.16 4.16
CA THR A 173 1.23 -1.25 4.28
C THR A 173 1.43 -2.28 3.17
N LEU A 174 1.57 -1.83 1.92
CA LEU A 174 1.76 -2.76 0.81
C LEU A 174 3.12 -3.45 0.84
N VAL A 175 4.18 -2.76 1.25
CA VAL A 175 5.51 -3.34 1.47
C VAL A 175 5.45 -4.45 2.52
N ALA A 176 4.79 -4.18 3.65
CA ALA A 176 4.58 -5.15 4.72
C ALA A 176 3.91 -6.43 4.20
N ILE A 177 2.80 -6.27 3.47
CA ILE A 177 2.06 -7.39 2.87
C ILE A 177 2.94 -8.15 1.88
N GLN A 178 3.67 -7.43 1.01
CA GLN A 178 4.48 -8.06 -0.01
C GLN A 178 5.65 -8.86 0.58
N PHE A 179 6.25 -8.39 1.66
CA PHE A 179 7.29 -9.14 2.38
C PHE A 179 6.74 -10.39 3.03
N PHE A 180 5.56 -10.30 3.66
CA PHE A 180 4.86 -11.45 4.21
C PHE A 180 4.54 -12.49 3.13
N LEU A 181 3.97 -12.05 1.99
CA LEU A 181 3.70 -12.89 0.83
C LEU A 181 4.97 -13.57 0.30
N ASN A 182 6.07 -12.84 0.18
CA ASN A 182 7.34 -13.40 -0.28
C ASN A 182 7.86 -14.49 0.66
N ASN A 183 7.70 -14.31 1.98
CA ASN A 183 8.05 -15.33 2.96
C ASN A 183 7.15 -16.57 2.85
N LEU A 184 5.85 -16.39 2.58
CA LEU A 184 4.97 -17.54 2.32
C LEU A 184 5.37 -18.27 1.04
N TYR A 185 5.67 -17.55 -0.04
CA TYR A 185 6.10 -18.16 -1.29
C TYR A 185 7.41 -18.95 -1.14
N SER A 186 8.35 -18.46 -0.33
CA SER A 186 9.60 -19.19 -0.09
C SER A 186 9.40 -20.45 0.76
N ILE A 187 8.34 -20.52 1.58
CA ILE A 187 8.00 -21.71 2.38
C ILE A 187 7.19 -22.73 1.55
N PHE A 188 6.17 -22.30 0.81
CA PHE A 188 5.16 -23.20 0.22
C PHE A 188 5.45 -23.65 -1.22
N SER A 189 6.52 -23.16 -1.87
CA SER A 189 7.04 -23.54 -3.20
C SER A 189 6.07 -23.56 -4.42
N LYS A 190 4.76 -23.35 -4.23
CA LYS A 190 3.73 -23.24 -5.27
C LYS A 190 2.82 -22.02 -5.06
N SER A 191 2.33 -21.47 -6.17
CA SER A 191 2.15 -20.03 -6.38
C SER A 191 0.74 -19.47 -6.28
N ASN A 192 -0.26 -20.26 -5.89
CA ASN A 192 -1.66 -19.79 -5.83
C ASN A 192 -2.21 -19.76 -4.41
N GLU A 193 -1.69 -20.61 -3.53
CA GLU A 193 -2.11 -20.73 -2.14
C GLU A 193 -1.58 -19.55 -1.32
N ALA A 194 -0.33 -19.13 -1.54
CA ALA A 194 0.25 -17.99 -0.84
C ALA A 194 -0.38 -16.65 -1.28
N SER A 195 -0.75 -16.47 -2.55
CA SER A 195 -1.53 -15.31 -2.99
C SER A 195 -2.93 -15.30 -2.37
N ALA A 196 -3.62 -16.45 -2.36
CA ALA A 196 -4.91 -16.58 -1.68
C ALA A 196 -4.80 -16.26 -0.18
N ILE A 197 -3.78 -16.76 0.52
CA ILE A 197 -3.53 -16.47 1.93
C ILE A 197 -3.22 -14.98 2.17
N GLY A 198 -2.45 -14.33 1.31
CA GLY A 198 -2.20 -12.88 1.45
C GLY A 198 -3.42 -12.01 1.19
N ILE A 199 -4.25 -12.39 0.20
CA ILE A 199 -5.55 -11.73 -0.04
C ILE A 199 -6.48 -11.95 1.16
N ILE A 200 -6.53 -13.17 1.70
CA ILE A 200 -7.29 -13.48 2.92
C ILE A 200 -6.74 -12.69 4.10
N PHE A 201 -5.43 -12.50 4.26
CA PHE A 201 -4.88 -11.67 5.34
C PHE A 201 -5.33 -10.20 5.26
N TYR A 202 -5.59 -9.71 4.05
CA TYR A 202 -6.09 -8.36 3.79
C TYR A 202 -7.61 -8.23 4.01
N ILE A 203 -8.38 -9.28 3.67
CA ILE A 203 -9.85 -9.27 3.72
C ILE A 203 -10.37 -9.82 5.07
N ALA A 204 -9.69 -10.77 5.70
CA ALA A 204 -10.07 -11.37 6.98
C ALA A 204 -10.39 -10.35 8.08
N PRO A 205 -9.66 -9.23 8.22
CA PRO A 205 -9.95 -8.20 9.21
C PRO A 205 -11.36 -7.62 9.11
N ILE A 206 -11.97 -7.65 7.91
CA ILE A 206 -13.34 -7.19 7.65
C ILE A 206 -14.37 -8.01 8.43
N PHE A 207 -14.11 -9.31 8.58
CA PHE A 207 -15.07 -10.25 9.17
C PHE A 207 -14.98 -10.31 10.70
N TYR A 208 -13.99 -9.67 11.32
CA TYR A 208 -13.87 -9.65 12.77
C TYR A 208 -14.72 -8.54 13.40
N PRO A 209 -15.38 -8.79 14.54
CA PRO A 209 -16.13 -7.77 15.25
C PRO A 209 -15.19 -6.62 15.64
N LYS A 210 -15.53 -5.42 15.17
CA LYS A 210 -14.79 -4.17 15.38
C LYS A 210 -14.68 -3.74 16.85
N ASN A 211 -15.19 -4.52 17.79
CA ASN A 211 -15.28 -4.13 19.20
C ASN A 211 -13.98 -4.38 19.99
N THR A 212 -13.07 -5.21 19.47
CA THR A 212 -11.78 -5.51 20.13
C THR A 212 -10.67 -4.54 19.67
N GLU A 213 -9.80 -4.13 20.58
CA GLU A 213 -8.66 -3.24 20.27
C GLU A 213 -7.71 -3.88 19.26
N PHE A 214 -7.48 -5.19 19.35
CA PHE A 214 -6.65 -5.94 18.42
C PHE A 214 -7.17 -5.87 16.98
N CYS A 215 -8.47 -6.08 16.75
CA CYS A 215 -9.05 -5.99 15.41
C CYS A 215 -9.00 -4.55 14.87
N LYS A 216 -9.17 -3.54 15.73
CA LYS A 216 -9.02 -2.13 15.34
C LYS A 216 -7.59 -1.80 14.94
N ILE A 217 -6.58 -2.24 15.70
CA ILE A 217 -5.16 -2.11 15.36
C ILE A 217 -4.89 -2.73 13.99
N PHE A 218 -5.40 -3.93 13.76
CA PHE A 218 -5.20 -4.65 12.51
C PHE A 218 -5.89 -3.97 11.32
N LEU A 219 -7.11 -3.47 11.49
CA LEU A 219 -7.83 -2.69 10.48
C LEU A 219 -7.14 -1.35 10.19
N ILE A 220 -6.64 -0.65 11.20
CA ILE A 220 -5.86 0.59 11.05
C ILE A 220 -4.56 0.33 10.28
N ASN A 221 -3.84 -0.73 10.63
CA ASN A 221 -2.56 -1.07 10.01
C ASN A 221 -2.69 -1.67 8.60
N ASN A 222 -3.87 -2.16 8.21
CA ASN A 222 -4.20 -2.47 6.82
C ASN A 222 -4.73 -1.26 6.03
N GLY A 223 -4.83 -0.08 6.66
CA GLY A 223 -5.35 1.14 6.04
C GLY A 223 -6.86 1.13 5.81
N MET A 224 -7.59 0.23 6.48
CA MET A 224 -9.02 -0.02 6.25
C MET A 224 -9.95 0.95 6.96
N ILE A 225 -9.50 1.67 7.99
CA ILE A 225 -10.32 2.64 8.71
C ILE A 225 -9.86 4.06 8.34
N LYS A 226 -10.79 4.93 7.91
CA LYS A 226 -10.59 6.35 7.64
C LYS A 226 -9.95 6.96 8.86
N ARG A 227 -8.73 7.44 8.68
CA ARG A 227 -7.82 7.87 9.74
C ARG A 227 -8.16 9.26 10.29
N TYR A 228 -9.44 9.66 10.31
CA TYR A 228 -9.87 11.02 10.65
C TYR A 228 -9.63 11.35 12.14
N GLU A 229 -9.78 10.38 13.05
CA GLU A 229 -9.60 10.60 14.51
C GLU A 229 -8.13 10.59 14.98
N MET A 230 -7.16 10.36 14.10
CA MET A 230 -5.74 10.24 14.49
C MET A 230 -5.04 11.56 14.83
N PHE A 231 -5.64 12.70 14.50
CA PHE A 231 -4.97 14.00 14.64
C PHE A 231 -5.20 14.70 15.98
N GLU A 232 -6.18 14.27 16.76
CA GLU A 232 -6.48 14.88 18.06
C GLU A 232 -6.08 13.95 19.23
N ASN A 233 -6.56 12.70 19.25
CA ASN A 233 -6.28 11.74 20.34
C ASN A 233 -6.13 10.27 19.91
N GLY A 234 -6.20 9.97 18.62
CA GLY A 234 -6.21 8.59 18.14
C GLY A 234 -7.49 7.84 18.50
N PHE A 235 -7.72 6.72 17.82
CA PHE A 235 -8.81 5.81 18.16
C PHE A 235 -8.41 5.05 19.44
N LYS A 236 -8.97 5.40 20.61
CA LYS A 236 -8.70 4.73 21.90
C LYS A 236 -7.20 4.51 22.20
N GLY A 237 -6.36 5.54 22.10
CA GLY A 237 -4.94 5.48 22.48
C GLY A 237 -3.95 5.02 21.41
N LEU A 238 -4.42 4.68 20.19
CA LEU A 238 -3.55 4.49 19.03
C LEU A 238 -3.47 5.77 18.23
N ASN A 239 -2.44 6.56 18.53
CA ASN A 239 -2.09 7.71 17.72
C ASN A 239 -1.33 7.30 16.46
N PHE A 240 -1.19 8.26 15.56
CA PHE A 240 -0.41 8.18 14.33
C PHE A 240 0.97 7.52 14.51
N VAL A 241 1.71 7.94 15.53
CA VAL A 241 3.10 7.51 15.77
C VAL A 241 3.13 6.02 16.10
N SER A 242 2.17 5.55 16.91
CA SER A 242 2.03 4.14 17.25
C SER A 242 1.72 3.25 16.04
N SER A 243 0.89 3.71 15.09
CA SER A 243 0.59 2.94 13.86
C SER A 243 1.81 2.84 12.94
N LEU A 244 2.55 3.93 12.73
CA LEU A 244 3.80 3.90 11.97
C LEU A 244 4.83 2.97 12.62
N ALA A 245 5.02 3.09 13.94
CA ALA A 245 5.94 2.23 14.68
C ALA A 245 5.58 0.74 14.51
N PHE A 246 4.29 0.40 14.56
CA PHE A 246 3.83 -0.96 14.36
C PHE A 246 4.13 -1.48 12.94
N ILE A 247 3.75 -0.73 11.90
CA ILE A 247 3.96 -1.18 10.51
C ILE A 247 5.46 -1.32 10.21
N ILE A 248 6.29 -0.39 10.68
CA ILE A 248 7.75 -0.47 10.54
C ILE A 248 8.30 -1.71 11.26
N ALA A 249 7.87 -1.96 12.51
CA ALA A 249 8.26 -3.15 13.24
C ALA A 249 7.86 -4.44 12.50
N PHE A 250 6.66 -4.48 11.94
CA PHE A 250 6.18 -5.61 11.16
C PHE A 250 7.00 -5.85 9.88
N ILE A 251 7.38 -4.78 9.16
CA ILE A 251 8.29 -4.88 8.00
C ILE A 251 9.64 -5.45 8.41
N ILE A 252 10.23 -4.93 9.50
CA ILE A 252 11.53 -5.39 10.02
C ILE A 252 11.46 -6.87 10.40
N ILE A 253 10.44 -7.28 11.16
CA ILE A 253 10.26 -8.68 11.58
C ILE A 253 10.13 -9.59 10.35
N ASN A 254 9.28 -9.23 9.38
CA ASN A 254 9.11 -10.03 8.17
C ASN A 254 10.39 -10.11 7.34
N PHE A 255 11.15 -9.02 7.25
CA PHE A 255 12.44 -9.02 6.56
C PHE A 255 13.46 -9.96 7.23
N LEU A 256 13.52 -9.96 8.57
CA LEU A 256 14.38 -10.87 9.33
C LEU A 256 13.97 -12.33 9.15
N ILE A 257 12.67 -12.63 9.24
CA ILE A 257 12.13 -13.98 8.98
C ILE A 257 12.55 -14.47 7.59
N GLY A 258 12.40 -13.64 6.56
CA GLY A 258 12.79 -13.98 5.19
C GLY A 258 14.29 -14.27 5.04
N LEU A 259 15.15 -13.49 5.73
CA LEU A 259 16.58 -13.76 5.78
C LEU A 259 16.90 -15.12 6.44
N PHE A 260 16.19 -15.49 7.50
CA PHE A 260 16.36 -16.79 8.15
C PHE A 260 15.92 -17.95 7.24
N ILE A 261 14.80 -17.82 6.54
CA ILE A 261 14.31 -18.85 5.62
C ILE A 261 15.35 -19.15 4.53
N ILE A 262 15.89 -18.12 3.89
CA ILE A 262 16.88 -18.27 2.81
C ILE A 262 18.19 -18.86 3.32
N LYS A 263 18.65 -18.43 4.49
CA LYS A 263 19.83 -19.03 5.12
C LYS A 263 19.63 -20.52 5.42
N LYS A 264 18.43 -20.93 5.84
CA LYS A 264 18.13 -22.35 6.10
C LYS A 264 18.11 -23.16 4.80
N GLN A 265 17.51 -22.64 3.74
CA GLN A 265 17.52 -23.29 2.42
C GLN A 265 18.94 -23.44 1.86
N ASP A 266 19.80 -22.44 2.08
CA ASP A 266 21.23 -22.50 1.74
C ASP A 266 21.99 -23.65 2.41
N ILE A 267 21.60 -24.07 3.61
CA ILE A 267 22.25 -25.16 4.35
C ILE A 267 21.77 -26.54 3.88
N VAL A 268 20.53 -26.64 3.38
CA VAL A 268 19.92 -27.90 2.94
C VAL A 268 20.31 -28.27 1.49
N ASP A 269 20.62 -27.26 0.66
CA ASP A 269 21.07 -27.44 -0.73
C ASP A 269 22.59 -27.77 -0.88
N ILE A 270 23.31 -27.98 0.23
CA ILE A 270 24.73 -28.39 0.28
C ILE A 270 24.81 -29.87 0.64
#